data_AF-A0A6P1YPZ3-F1
#
_entry.id   AF-A0A6P1YPZ3-F1
#
_cell.length_a   1.000
_cell.length_b   1.000
_cell.length_c   1.000
_cell.angle_alpha   90.00
_cell.angle_beta   90.00
_cell.angle_gamma   90.00
#
_symmetry.space_group_name_H-M   'P 1'
#
loop_
_entity.id
_entity.type
_entity.pdbx_description
1 polymer ?
#
loop_
_entity_poly.entity_id
_entity_poly.type
_entity_poly.pdbx_seq_one_letter_code
_entity_poly.pdbx_strand_id
1 'polypeptide(L)'
;MTLPRPIGAIARFAQIIGPEAAFRLAEAHGGTRVYVPHKAAGSDLAKIIGDDAAALMTTEWQGVQVKIPVAREWRCVTYRSRGDTYDDIALRLGCDISTVHKILRAQQMTHVQLDFFPADLRP
;
A
#
# COMPACT_ATOMS: atom_id res chain seq x y z
N MET A 1 8.52 2.37 12.71
CA MET A 1 7.71 1.20 12.31
C MET A 1 8.09 0.83 10.89
N THR A 2 8.52 -0.41 10.66
CA THR A 2 8.99 -0.84 9.33
C THR A 2 7.78 -1.24 8.50
N LEU A 3 7.55 -0.56 7.37
CA LEU A 3 6.50 -0.95 6.43
C LEU A 3 6.83 -2.28 5.75
N PRO A 4 5.82 -3.12 5.46
CA PRO A 4 6.05 -4.35 4.71
C PRO A 4 6.59 -4.03 3.31
N ARG A 5 7.32 -4.97 2.72
CA ARG A 5 7.93 -4.79 1.40
C ARG A 5 6.86 -4.41 0.36
N PRO A 6 7.03 -3.28 -0.38
CA PRO A 6 6.16 -2.92 -1.50
C PRO A 6 6.17 -3.99 -2.59
N ILE A 7 4.99 -4.30 -3.14
CA ILE A 7 4.80 -5.29 -4.22
C ILE A 7 4.13 -4.69 -5.44
N GLY A 8 4.30 -5.31 -6.61
CA GLY A 8 3.69 -4.84 -7.86
C GLY A 8 4.19 -3.46 -8.30
N ALA A 9 3.32 -2.70 -8.99
CA ALA A 9 3.71 -1.45 -9.64
C ALA A 9 4.13 -0.33 -8.65
N ILE A 10 3.65 -0.35 -7.40
CA ILE A 10 4.00 0.68 -6.41
C ILE A 10 5.46 0.53 -5.92
N ALA A 11 6.08 -0.64 -6.11
CA ALA A 11 7.45 -0.88 -5.67
C ALA A 11 8.46 0.06 -6.34
N ARG A 12 8.23 0.43 -7.62
CA ARG A 12 9.07 1.41 -8.32
C ARG A 12 9.02 2.79 -7.66
N PHE A 13 7.83 3.22 -7.23
CA PHE A 13 7.69 4.49 -6.50
C PHE A 13 8.42 4.41 -5.17
N ALA A 14 8.21 3.34 -4.40
CA ALA A 14 8.87 3.17 -3.10
C ALA A 14 10.40 3.11 -3.20
N GLN A 15 10.97 2.62 -4.31
CA GLN A 15 12.42 2.66 -4.55
C GLN A 15 12.95 4.09 -4.74
N ILE A 16 12.14 4.98 -5.30
CA ILE A 16 12.54 6.36 -5.62
C ILE A 16 12.28 7.29 -4.43
N ILE A 17 11.09 7.21 -3.83
CA ILE A 17 10.65 8.16 -2.78
C ILE A 17 10.64 7.58 -1.37
N GLY A 18 10.97 6.31 -1.22
CA GLY A 18 10.84 5.58 0.05
C GLY A 18 9.44 4.97 0.23
N PRO A 19 9.33 3.89 1.04
CA PRO A 19 8.08 3.18 1.23
C PRO A 19 7.01 4.01 1.93
N GLU A 20 7.36 4.88 2.89
CA GLU A 20 6.41 5.72 3.62
C GLU A 20 5.77 6.77 2.72
N ALA A 21 6.56 7.39 1.85
CA ALA A 21 6.07 8.38 0.90
C ALA A 21 5.21 7.72 -0.19
N ALA A 22 5.63 6.56 -0.71
CA ALA A 22 4.85 5.80 -1.68
C ALA A 22 3.52 5.31 -1.10
N PHE A 23 3.50 4.93 0.19
CA PHE A 23 2.27 4.57 0.88
C PHE A 23 1.29 5.75 0.94
N ARG A 24 1.75 6.92 1.38
CA ARG A 24 0.95 8.15 1.41
C ARG A 24 0.43 8.54 0.02
N LEU A 25 1.26 8.37 -1.01
CA LEU A 25 0.87 8.63 -2.40
C LEU A 25 -0.25 7.69 -2.87
N ALA A 26 -0.13 6.39 -2.59
CA ALA A 26 -1.14 5.39 -2.94
C ALA A 26 -2.44 5.55 -2.14
N GLU A 27 -2.34 6.05 -0.89
CA GLU A 27 -3.49 6.33 -0.04
C GLU A 27 -4.27 7.55 -0.54
N ALA A 28 -3.59 8.63 -0.92
CA ALA A 28 -4.24 9.86 -1.39
C ALA A 28 -4.72 9.79 -2.85
N HIS A 29 -3.97 9.11 -3.73
CA HIS A 29 -4.16 9.18 -5.19
C HIS A 29 -4.13 7.82 -5.88
N GLY A 30 -4.21 6.71 -5.14
CA GLY A 30 -4.26 5.38 -5.74
C GLY A 30 -5.37 5.25 -6.79
N GLY A 31 -5.00 4.86 -8.01
CA GLY A 31 -5.93 4.69 -9.13
C GLY A 31 -6.16 5.95 -9.98
N THR A 32 -5.59 7.09 -9.60
CA THR A 32 -5.70 8.34 -10.36
C THR A 32 -4.38 8.67 -11.10
N ARG A 33 -4.40 9.78 -11.86
CA ARG A 33 -3.20 10.37 -12.44
C ARG A 33 -2.83 11.61 -11.66
N VAL A 34 -1.55 11.72 -11.32
CA VAL A 34 -0.99 12.88 -10.61
C VAL A 34 0.01 13.56 -11.55
N TYR A 35 -0.13 14.87 -11.69
CA TYR A 35 0.84 15.68 -12.42
C TYR A 35 2.08 15.90 -11.55
N VAL A 36 3.26 15.62 -12.11
CA VAL A 36 4.54 15.90 -11.46
C VAL A 36 5.04 17.28 -11.91
N PRO A 37 5.10 18.28 -11.02
CA PRO A 37 5.52 19.62 -11.38
C PRO A 37 7.02 19.66 -11.72
N HIS A 38 7.46 20.72 -12.41
CA HIS A 38 8.89 20.99 -12.61
C HIS A 38 9.60 21.47 -11.33
N LYS A 39 8.83 21.90 -10.33
CA LYS A 39 9.35 22.34 -9.02
C LYS A 39 8.54 21.70 -7.91
N ALA A 40 9.22 20.96 -7.03
CA ALA A 40 8.59 20.26 -5.92
C ALA A 40 8.05 21.21 -4.83
N ALA A 41 8.84 22.22 -4.46
CA ALA A 41 8.53 23.10 -3.34
C ALA A 41 7.18 23.82 -3.52
N GLY A 42 6.30 23.69 -2.52
CA GLY A 42 4.97 24.30 -2.52
C GLY A 42 3.92 23.62 -3.41
N SER A 43 4.29 22.53 -4.09
CA SER A 43 3.34 21.76 -4.92
C SER A 43 2.37 20.93 -4.07
N ASP A 44 1.22 20.60 -4.65
CA ASP A 44 0.28 19.67 -3.99
C ASP A 44 0.90 18.28 -3.79
N LEU A 45 1.83 17.88 -4.65
CA LEU A 45 2.60 16.65 -4.46
C LEU A 45 3.42 16.71 -3.17
N ALA A 46 4.15 17.80 -2.92
CA ALA A 46 4.94 17.98 -1.70
C ALA A 46 4.08 17.98 -0.43
N LYS A 47 2.86 18.53 -0.48
CA LYS A 47 1.92 18.47 0.66
C LYS A 47 1.54 17.04 1.05
N ILE A 48 1.55 16.11 0.10
CA ILE A 48 1.12 14.72 0.32
C ILE A 48 2.29 13.84 0.76
N ILE A 49 3.40 13.88 0.02
CA ILE A 49 4.53 12.96 0.22
C ILE A 49 5.73 13.59 0.95
N GLY A 50 5.71 14.89 1.19
CA GLY A 50 6.81 15.67 1.75
C GLY A 50 7.72 16.25 0.67
N ASP A 51 8.44 17.33 1.00
CA ASP A 51 9.30 18.06 0.06
C ASP A 51 10.42 17.18 -0.52
N ASP A 52 11.11 16.39 0.31
CA ASP A 52 12.21 15.53 -0.13
C ASP A 52 11.74 14.47 -1.15
N ALA A 53 10.64 13.79 -0.84
CA ALA A 53 10.05 12.79 -1.73
C ALA A 53 9.51 13.42 -3.02
N ALA A 54 8.92 14.61 -2.95
CA ALA A 54 8.46 15.34 -4.13
C ALA A 54 9.62 15.83 -5.00
N ALA A 55 10.75 16.21 -4.41
CA ALA A 55 11.97 16.56 -5.14
C ALA A 55 12.53 15.36 -5.90
N LEU A 56 12.51 14.17 -5.30
CA LEU A 56 12.91 12.92 -5.96
C LEU A 56 11.98 12.57 -7.12
N MET A 57 10.65 12.68 -6.96
CA MET A 57 9.72 12.48 -8.07
C MET A 57 9.91 13.50 -9.19
N THR A 58 10.15 14.77 -8.84
CA THR A 58 10.38 15.84 -9.81
C THR A 58 11.64 15.58 -10.63
N THR A 59 12.71 15.12 -9.98
CA THR A 59 13.96 14.77 -10.66
C THR A 59 13.77 13.67 -11.70
N GLU A 60 12.97 12.65 -11.38
CA GLU A 60 12.76 11.49 -12.24
C GLU A 60 11.68 11.72 -13.32
N TRP A 61 10.59 12.42 -12.98
CA TRP A 61 9.36 12.46 -13.78
C TRP A 61 8.76 13.86 -13.96
N GLN A 62 9.53 14.94 -13.84
CA GLN A 62 9.01 16.30 -14.06
C GLN A 62 8.28 16.45 -15.41
N GLY A 63 7.18 17.20 -15.40
CA GLY A 63 6.45 17.60 -16.61
C GLY A 63 5.53 16.51 -17.18
N VAL A 64 5.39 15.36 -16.53
CA VAL A 64 4.48 14.28 -16.97
C VAL A 64 3.38 13.97 -15.96
N GLN A 65 2.29 13.38 -16.46
CA GLN A 65 1.27 12.77 -15.61
C GLN A 65 1.61 11.30 -15.36
N VAL A 66 1.79 10.94 -14.10
CA VAL A 66 2.06 9.56 -13.69
C VAL A 66 0.78 8.90 -13.16
N LYS A 67 0.52 7.67 -13.59
CA LYS A 67 -0.58 6.86 -13.05
C LYS A 67 -0.13 6.25 -11.73
N ILE A 68 -0.83 6.58 -10.64
CA ILE A 68 -0.52 6.04 -9.31
C ILE A 68 -1.22 4.70 -9.12
N PRO A 69 -0.49 3.61 -8.81
CA PRO A 69 -1.10 2.32 -8.51
C PRO A 69 -1.98 2.39 -7.25
N VAL A 70 -3.12 1.71 -7.25
CA VAL A 70 -3.99 1.58 -6.05
C VAL A 70 -3.27 0.85 -4.91
N ALA A 71 -2.39 -0.09 -5.27
CA ALA A 71 -1.59 -0.89 -4.34
C ALA A 71 -2.44 -1.59 -3.25
N ARG A 72 -3.62 -2.11 -3.62
CA ARG A 72 -4.62 -2.63 -2.67
C ARG A 72 -4.04 -3.69 -1.75
N GLU A 73 -3.32 -4.69 -2.29
CA GLU A 73 -2.77 -5.76 -1.46
C GLU A 73 -1.74 -5.21 -0.46
N TRP A 74 -0.81 -4.37 -0.93
CA TRP A 74 0.21 -3.78 -0.08
C TRP A 74 -0.39 -2.85 0.99
N ARG A 75 -1.42 -2.07 0.64
CA ARG A 75 -2.15 -1.24 1.60
C ARG A 75 -2.83 -2.08 2.68
N CYS A 76 -3.52 -3.15 2.28
CA CYS A 76 -4.16 -4.11 3.18
C CYS A 76 -3.17 -4.68 4.21
N VAL A 77 -2.03 -5.19 3.73
CA VAL A 77 -0.95 -5.76 4.56
C VAL A 77 -0.38 -4.69 5.49
N THR A 78 -0.19 -3.46 4.99
CA THR A 78 0.32 -2.35 5.78
C THR A 78 -0.63 -1.95 6.90
N TYR A 79 -1.92 -1.76 6.61
CA TYR A 79 -2.93 -1.47 7.62
C TYR A 79 -2.99 -2.58 8.69
N ARG A 80 -2.93 -3.85 8.26
CA ARG A 80 -2.89 -4.96 9.20
C ARG A 80 -1.64 -4.94 10.09
N SER A 81 -0.47 -4.62 9.54
CA SER A 81 0.78 -4.51 10.31
C SER A 81 0.77 -3.36 11.32
N ARG A 82 -0.11 -2.36 11.14
CA ARG A 82 -0.33 -1.24 12.07
C ARG A 82 -1.37 -1.54 13.16
N GLY A 83 -2.00 -2.71 13.10
CA GLY A 83 -2.99 -3.14 14.08
C GLY A 83 -4.45 -2.82 13.72
N ASP A 84 -4.73 -2.32 12.51
CA ASP A 84 -6.11 -2.07 12.08
C ASP A 84 -6.94 -3.38 12.07
N THR A 85 -8.23 -3.25 12.42
CA THR A 85 -9.18 -4.38 12.38
C THR A 85 -9.56 -4.71 10.93
N TYR A 86 -10.13 -5.90 10.68
CA TYR A 86 -10.55 -6.26 9.33
C TYR A 86 -11.65 -5.33 8.80
N ASP A 87 -12.56 -4.89 9.67
CA ASP A 87 -13.61 -3.91 9.36
C ASP A 87 -13.02 -2.55 9.00
N ASP A 88 -12.04 -2.04 9.75
CA ASP A 88 -11.37 -0.78 9.45
C ASP A 88 -10.64 -0.84 8.10
N ILE A 89 -9.98 -1.97 7.82
CA ILE A 89 -9.28 -2.19 6.56
C ILE A 89 -10.27 -2.22 5.39
N ALA A 90 -11.39 -2.94 5.55
CA ALA A 90 -12.46 -3.03 4.56
C ALA A 90 -13.03 -1.63 4.23
N LEU A 91 -13.34 -0.85 5.27
CA LEU A 91 -13.83 0.52 5.13
C LEU A 91 -12.82 1.42 4.40
N ARG A 92 -11.54 1.37 4.78
CA ARG A 92 -10.48 2.19 4.17
C ARG A 92 -10.18 1.83 2.72
N LEU A 93 -10.30 0.55 2.36
CA LEU A 93 -10.06 0.07 1.00
C LEU A 93 -11.30 0.14 0.10
N GLY A 94 -12.49 0.35 0.67
CA GLY A 94 -13.75 0.34 -0.06
C GLY A 94 -14.07 -1.04 -0.62
N CYS A 95 -13.87 -2.11 0.16
CA CYS A 95 -14.16 -3.48 -0.24
C CYS A 95 -14.75 -4.29 0.91
N ASP A 96 -15.29 -5.48 0.60
CA ASP A 96 -15.79 -6.40 1.62
C ASP A 96 -14.68 -7.03 2.46
N ILE A 97 -15.02 -7.39 3.70
CA ILE A 97 -14.14 -8.12 4.64
C ILE A 97 -13.63 -9.43 4.02
N SER A 98 -14.44 -10.10 3.19
CA SER A 98 -14.03 -11.31 2.45
C SER A 98 -12.83 -11.06 1.53
N THR A 99 -12.76 -9.88 0.92
CA THR A 99 -11.62 -9.46 0.09
C THR A 99 -10.37 -9.24 0.95
N VAL A 100 -10.53 -8.62 2.12
CA VAL A 100 -9.44 -8.43 3.10
C VAL A 100 -8.85 -9.78 3.52
N HIS A 101 -9.70 -10.73 3.92
CA HIS A 101 -9.25 -12.08 4.25
C HIS A 101 -8.52 -12.77 3.09
N LYS A 102 -9.05 -12.68 1.86
CA LYS A 102 -8.42 -13.28 0.69
C LYS A 102 -7.01 -12.72 0.46
N ILE A 103 -6.85 -11.40 0.57
CA ILE A 103 -5.55 -10.73 0.42
C ILE A 103 -4.57 -11.17 1.51
N LEU A 104 -4.97 -11.10 2.78
CA LEU A 104 -4.10 -11.43 3.91
C LEU A 104 -3.72 -12.91 3.93
N ARG A 105 -4.60 -13.80 3.47
CA ARG A 105 -4.32 -15.23 3.33
C ARG A 105 -3.34 -15.50 2.19
N ALA A 106 -3.49 -14.83 1.04
CA ALA A 106 -2.56 -14.94 -0.07
C ALA A 106 -1.14 -14.43 0.28
N GLN A 107 -1.05 -13.43 1.17
CA GLN A 107 0.21 -12.86 1.67
C GLN A 107 0.75 -13.60 2.91
N GLN A 108 0.17 -14.74 3.29
CA GLN A 108 0.58 -15.57 4.43
C GLN A 108 0.55 -14.86 5.80
N MET A 109 -0.12 -13.71 5.92
CA MET A 109 -0.27 -12.96 7.19
C MET A 109 -1.39 -13.49 8.07
N THR A 110 -2.20 -14.39 7.55
CA THR A 110 -3.19 -15.12 8.35
C THR A 110 -2.58 -16.49 8.60
N HIS A 111 -2.00 -16.69 9.78
CA HIS A 111 -1.65 -18.04 10.23
C HIS A 111 -2.97 -18.79 10.35
N VAL A 112 -3.31 -19.61 9.36
CA VAL A 112 -4.35 -20.60 9.55
C VAL A 112 -3.68 -21.67 10.41
N GLN A 113 -3.88 -21.58 11.71
CA GLN A 113 -3.64 -22.70 12.59
C GLN A 113 -4.65 -23.78 12.21
N LEU A 114 -4.26 -24.66 11.28
CA LEU A 114 -5.00 -25.88 10.94
C LEU A 114 -4.66 -26.95 11.97
N ASP A 115 -4.91 -26.68 13.25
CA ASP A 115 -4.83 -27.68 14.31
C ASP A 115 -6.25 -28.09 14.68
N PHE A 116 -6.94 -28.93 13.91
CA PHE A 116 -8.21 -29.50 14.42
C PHE A 116 -8.64 -30.84 13.85
N PHE A 117 -7.71 -31.68 13.39
CA PHE A 117 -8.01 -33.11 13.23
C PHE A 117 -6.82 -33.95 13.70
N PRO A 118 -6.81 -34.45 14.96
CA PRO A 118 -6.02 -35.63 15.26
C PRO A 118 -6.52 -36.77 14.37
N ALA A 119 -5.60 -37.44 13.68
CA ALA A 119 -5.88 -38.52 12.72
C ALA A 119 -6.27 -39.85 13.39
N ASP A 120 -6.91 -39.77 14.57
CA ASP A 120 -6.96 -40.87 15.54
C ASP A 120 -8.40 -41.11 15.99
N LEU A 121 -9.31 -41.35 15.04
CA LEU A 121 -10.62 -41.93 15.32
C LEU A 121 -11.05 -42.71 14.08
N ARG A 122 -10.56 -43.95 13.97
CA ARG A 122 -11.23 -44.99 13.20
C ARG A 122 -11.51 -46.15 14.16
N PRO A 123 -12.77 -46.61 14.26
CA PRO A 123 -13.16 -47.71 15.14
C PRO A 123 -12.55 -49.05 14.71
#